data_AF-A0A319DGL0-F1
#
_entry.id   AF-A0A319DGL0-F1
#
_cell.length_a   1.000
_cell.length_b   1.000
_cell.length_c   1.000
_cell.angle_alpha   90.00
_cell.angle_beta   90.00
_cell.angle_gamma   90.00
#
_symmetry.space_group_name_H-M   'P 1'
#
loop_
_entity.id
_entity.type
_entity.pdbx_description
1 polymer ?
#
loop_
_entity_poly.entity_id
_entity_poly.type
_entity_poly.pdbx_seq_one_letter_code
_entity_poly.pdbx_strand_id
1 'polypeptide(L)'
;MIFLSPCERSSLSVATTAYDVELEPVLPTDEKPSSQPPQFNSQLIGFRFESSGTNVPEIPEALGSIHWNWRPRSSRDSDANTIALQLIDESERYFPLVQFVDWVQEARDRSSPIVKALESKYDGLSVILYYYRRRHLDEFEKYLGLTNTLEESTADPFLFWAVYHACECVRNRRYTEYNIDARFITDPIKAVLSKDNPIVLIRCQLKALAVRFRNFYRSPEVVWSQVFDTQTAFLDKLYHTELEELEALAAELTAAALSLFQELTVEMVKKGSGDPLTALNRWWNSICRAAEECSATEPALCLKLDQLALELYRLRDFYSFTGLLQGIRSSGRRPEVLRMLGHLIDSGENYRLYRQNIDSDAALHFLLPFVKLQSQESTATLQIVSAAQKYALQNTSNKASQRLLSFLISLCFCI
;
A
#
# COMPACT_ATOMS: atom_id res chain seq x y z
N MET A 1 13.52 2.62 16.36
CA MET A 1 13.25 1.32 15.69
C MET A 1 13.19 1.61 14.21
N ILE A 2 14.07 1.04 13.39
CA ILE A 2 13.97 1.18 11.92
C ILE A 2 12.90 0.17 11.51
N PHE A 3 11.71 0.65 11.16
CA PHE A 3 10.70 -0.20 10.56
C PHE A 3 11.16 -0.50 9.14
N LEU A 4 11.78 -1.67 8.96
CA LEU A 4 11.97 -2.26 7.64
C LEU A 4 10.58 -2.44 7.03
N SER A 5 10.42 -1.96 5.79
CA SER A 5 9.20 -2.16 5.00
C SER A 5 8.84 -3.66 4.96
N PRO A 6 7.54 -4.03 4.89
CA PRO A 6 7.11 -5.40 4.57
C PRO A 6 7.87 -6.01 3.37
N CYS A 7 8.31 -5.17 2.42
CA CYS A 7 9.08 -5.54 1.22
C CYS A 7 10.44 -6.21 1.51
N GLU A 8 11.16 -5.83 2.57
CA GLU A 8 12.42 -6.51 2.93
C GLU A 8 12.16 -7.84 3.66
N ARG A 9 10.97 -8.01 4.26
CA ARG A 9 10.59 -9.29 4.89
C ARG A 9 10.18 -10.33 3.84
N SER A 10 9.63 -9.90 2.70
CA SER A 10 9.19 -10.81 1.62
C SER A 10 10.34 -11.40 0.81
N SER A 11 11.50 -10.73 0.74
CA SER A 11 12.64 -11.17 -0.08
C SER A 11 13.44 -12.33 0.55
N LEU A 12 13.12 -12.71 1.79
CA LEU A 12 13.67 -13.89 2.47
C LEU A 12 12.85 -15.17 2.23
N SER A 13 11.75 -15.10 1.48
CA SER A 13 10.83 -16.21 1.29
C SER A 13 10.35 -16.29 -0.16
N VAL A 14 10.59 -17.44 -0.80
CA VAL A 14 10.06 -17.90 -2.09
C VAL A 14 10.94 -17.66 -3.33
N ALA A 15 11.74 -18.68 -3.63
CA ALA A 15 12.10 -19.07 -4.99
C ALA A 15 11.10 -20.15 -5.46
N THR A 16 10.27 -19.89 -6.48
CA THR A 16 9.78 -20.94 -7.40
C THR A 16 9.17 -20.39 -8.69
N THR A 17 9.76 -20.86 -9.80
CA THR A 17 9.30 -21.10 -11.19
C THR A 17 8.01 -20.47 -11.75
N ALA A 18 8.15 -19.76 -12.86
CA ALA A 18 7.09 -19.41 -13.83
C ALA A 18 7.08 -20.42 -14.99
N TYR A 19 5.88 -20.71 -15.54
CA TYR A 19 5.68 -21.41 -16.81
C TYR A 19 5.05 -20.45 -17.82
N ASP A 20 5.60 -20.44 -19.04
CA ASP A 20 5.16 -19.70 -20.23
C ASP A 20 3.98 -20.40 -20.92
N VAL A 21 3.04 -19.62 -21.49
CA VAL A 21 2.16 -20.07 -22.59
C VAL A 21 1.90 -18.90 -23.55
N GLU A 22 2.11 -19.17 -24.85
CA GLU A 22 1.99 -18.31 -26.02
C GLU A 22 0.54 -17.94 -26.37
N LEU A 23 0.34 -16.78 -27.03
CA LEU A 23 -0.94 -16.32 -27.60
C LEU A 23 -0.82 -16.14 -29.12
N GLU A 24 -1.77 -16.68 -29.88
CA GLU A 24 -2.01 -16.34 -31.30
C GLU A 24 -3.18 -15.35 -31.47
N PRO A 25 -3.21 -14.53 -32.55
CA PRO A 25 -4.15 -13.43 -32.73
C PRO A 25 -5.32 -13.77 -33.67
N VAL A 26 -6.49 -13.15 -33.44
CA VAL A 26 -7.58 -13.09 -34.44
C VAL A 26 -8.03 -11.63 -34.65
N LEU A 27 -8.07 -11.23 -35.92
CA LEU A 27 -8.44 -9.91 -36.45
C LEU A 27 -9.96 -9.67 -36.52
N PRO A 28 -10.43 -8.41 -36.62
CA PRO A 28 -11.84 -8.02 -36.53
C PRO A 28 -12.52 -7.85 -37.90
N THR A 29 -13.85 -7.81 -37.91
CA THR A 29 -14.67 -7.38 -39.05
C THR A 29 -15.65 -6.27 -38.69
N ASP A 30 -15.81 -5.39 -39.68
CA ASP A 30 -16.32 -4.02 -39.74
C ASP A 30 -17.86 -3.80 -39.67
N GLU A 31 -18.21 -2.62 -39.13
CA GLU A 31 -19.18 -1.59 -39.60
C GLU A 31 -20.70 -1.91 -39.73
N LYS A 32 -21.69 -0.99 -39.61
CA LYS A 32 -21.82 0.49 -39.72
C LYS A 32 -23.20 0.96 -39.10
N PRO A 33 -23.69 2.21 -39.21
CA PRO A 33 -24.32 2.94 -38.10
C PRO A 33 -25.82 3.25 -38.29
N SER A 34 -26.50 3.70 -37.22
CA SER A 34 -27.83 4.31 -37.32
C SER A 34 -27.98 5.50 -36.38
N SER A 35 -28.58 6.56 -36.93
CA SER A 35 -28.72 7.92 -36.44
C SER A 35 -30.09 8.19 -35.79
N GLN A 36 -30.14 8.79 -34.58
CA GLN A 36 -31.21 9.69 -34.05
C GLN A 36 -30.84 10.24 -32.63
N PRO A 37 -31.49 11.33 -32.12
CA PRO A 37 -30.85 12.45 -31.39
C PRO A 37 -30.78 12.30 -29.85
N PRO A 38 -30.12 13.23 -29.11
CA PRO A 38 -29.50 12.92 -27.82
C PRO A 38 -30.53 12.87 -26.69
N GLN A 39 -30.66 11.70 -26.08
CA GLN A 39 -31.25 11.53 -24.76
C GLN A 39 -30.12 11.41 -23.75
N PHE A 40 -30.20 12.20 -22.67
CA PHE A 40 -29.28 12.18 -21.53
C PHE A 40 -29.18 10.76 -20.96
N ASN A 41 -28.11 10.04 -21.32
CA ASN A 41 -27.80 8.71 -20.80
C ASN A 41 -26.76 8.85 -19.68
N SER A 42 -27.17 8.52 -18.46
CA SER A 42 -26.28 8.07 -17.40
C SER A 42 -25.61 6.76 -17.84
N GLN A 43 -24.53 6.87 -18.60
CA GLN A 43 -23.82 5.70 -19.11
C GLN A 43 -23.20 4.93 -17.94
N LEU A 44 -23.75 3.74 -17.70
CA LEU A 44 -23.16 2.66 -16.93
C LEU A 44 -21.70 2.46 -17.35
N ILE A 45 -20.77 2.84 -16.48
CA ILE A 45 -19.37 2.46 -16.64
C ILE A 45 -19.24 1.00 -16.18
N GLY A 46 -19.12 0.09 -17.15
CA GLY A 46 -18.66 -1.27 -16.95
C GLY A 46 -17.14 -1.25 -16.73
N PHE A 47 -16.69 -1.61 -15.53
CA PHE A 47 -15.27 -1.91 -15.29
C PHE A 47 -15.01 -3.29 -15.87
N ARG A 48 -14.49 -3.33 -17.09
CA ARG A 48 -13.97 -4.56 -17.67
C ARG A 48 -12.54 -4.74 -17.15
N PHE A 49 -12.41 -5.42 -16.02
CA PHE A 49 -11.24 -6.30 -15.87
C PHE A 49 -11.43 -7.35 -16.96
N GLU A 50 -10.45 -7.55 -17.83
CA GLU A 50 -10.54 -8.56 -18.89
C GLU A 50 -10.80 -9.93 -18.28
N SER A 51 -12.09 -10.27 -18.20
CA SER A 51 -12.60 -11.62 -18.08
C SER A 51 -13.22 -11.90 -19.44
N SER A 52 -12.52 -12.71 -20.22
CA SER A 52 -13.05 -13.29 -21.44
C SER A 52 -14.26 -14.16 -21.08
N GLY A 53 -15.42 -13.85 -21.67
CA GLY A 53 -16.60 -14.72 -21.65
C GLY A 53 -17.58 -14.46 -20.50
N THR A 54 -18.85 -14.35 -20.86
CA THR A 54 -20.02 -14.40 -19.99
C THR A 54 -19.98 -15.63 -19.06
N ASN A 55 -19.43 -15.46 -17.86
CA ASN A 55 -19.64 -16.35 -16.74
C ASN A 55 -19.99 -15.48 -15.54
N VAL A 56 -21.04 -15.86 -14.81
CA VAL A 56 -21.28 -15.36 -13.45
C VAL A 56 -19.96 -15.49 -12.69
N PRO A 57 -19.50 -14.48 -11.91
CA PRO A 57 -18.29 -14.64 -11.11
C PRO A 57 -18.50 -15.88 -10.23
N GLU A 58 -17.82 -16.98 -10.57
CA GLU A 58 -17.84 -18.17 -9.74
C GLU A 58 -17.31 -17.74 -8.37
N ILE A 59 -18.09 -18.00 -7.32
CA ILE A 59 -17.61 -17.86 -5.95
C ILE A 59 -16.32 -18.69 -5.92
N PRO A 60 -15.14 -18.11 -5.60
CA PRO A 60 -13.91 -18.87 -5.53
C PRO A 60 -14.18 -20.13 -4.73
N GLU A 61 -13.80 -21.31 -5.24
CA GLU A 61 -14.06 -22.58 -4.55
C GLU A 61 -13.63 -22.51 -3.08
N ALA A 62 -12.56 -21.76 -2.80
CA ALA A 62 -12.10 -21.37 -1.48
C ALA A 62 -13.21 -20.78 -0.59
N LEU A 63 -13.97 -19.78 -1.04
CA LEU A 63 -15.09 -19.16 -0.29
C LEU A 63 -16.30 -20.09 -0.14
N GLY A 64 -16.57 -20.93 -1.15
CA GLY A 64 -17.56 -22.00 -1.05
C GLY A 64 -17.20 -23.02 0.03
N SER A 65 -15.90 -23.27 0.22
CA SER A 65 -15.34 -24.21 1.21
C SER A 65 -15.09 -23.60 2.61
N ILE A 66 -15.20 -22.27 2.78
CA ILE A 66 -15.04 -21.63 4.09
C ILE A 66 -16.09 -22.17 5.06
N HIS A 67 -15.64 -22.82 6.12
CA HIS A 67 -16.46 -23.19 7.24
C HIS A 67 -15.67 -22.91 8.51
N TRP A 68 -16.35 -22.37 9.52
CA TRP A 68 -15.76 -22.27 10.85
C TRP A 68 -15.40 -23.69 11.33
N ASN A 69 -14.10 -23.96 11.43
CA ASN A 69 -13.57 -25.20 11.99
C ASN A 69 -13.83 -25.22 13.50
N TRP A 70 -13.74 -24.06 14.12
CA TRP A 70 -14.14 -23.82 15.48
C TRP A 70 -15.61 -24.18 15.72
N ARG A 71 -15.87 -24.94 16.80
CA ARG A 71 -17.21 -25.25 17.30
C ARG A 71 -17.28 -24.98 18.81
N PRO A 72 -18.42 -24.47 19.32
CA PRO A 72 -18.59 -24.28 20.76
C PRO A 72 -18.39 -25.57 21.58
N ARG A 73 -18.87 -26.71 21.06
CA ARG A 73 -18.76 -28.01 21.76
C ARG A 73 -17.32 -28.49 21.91
N SER A 74 -16.44 -28.22 20.94
CA SER A 74 -15.04 -28.64 20.98
C SER A 74 -14.18 -27.74 21.86
N SER A 75 -14.72 -26.62 22.35
CA SER A 75 -14.03 -25.60 23.13
C SER A 75 -14.68 -25.38 24.51
N ARG A 76 -15.39 -26.39 25.01
CA ARG A 76 -16.10 -26.32 26.30
C ARG A 76 -15.14 -26.00 27.46
N ASP A 77 -14.00 -26.68 27.49
CA ASP A 77 -12.97 -26.53 28.53
C ASP A 77 -11.96 -25.41 28.22
N SER A 78 -12.05 -24.79 27.05
CA SER A 78 -11.19 -23.66 26.67
C SER A 78 -11.62 -22.38 27.38
N ASP A 79 -10.67 -21.49 27.69
CA ASP A 79 -10.97 -20.14 28.15
C ASP A 79 -11.32 -19.19 27.00
N ALA A 80 -11.73 -17.96 27.33
CA ALA A 80 -12.06 -16.93 26.35
C ALA A 80 -10.88 -16.60 25.42
N ASN A 81 -9.66 -16.58 25.96
CA ASN A 81 -8.44 -16.27 25.20
C ASN A 81 -8.13 -17.32 24.14
N THR A 82 -8.21 -18.60 24.49
CA THR A 82 -7.97 -19.70 23.55
C THR A 82 -9.00 -19.70 22.42
N ILE A 83 -10.26 -19.41 22.73
CA ILE A 83 -11.32 -19.29 21.73
C ILE A 83 -11.08 -18.09 20.81
N ALA A 84 -10.71 -16.93 21.37
CA ALA A 84 -10.42 -15.73 20.60
C ALA A 84 -9.31 -15.98 19.57
N LEU A 85 -8.19 -16.58 19.99
CA LEU A 85 -7.07 -16.88 19.09
C LEU A 85 -7.45 -17.79 17.93
N GLN A 86 -8.28 -18.82 18.17
CA GLN A 86 -8.76 -19.72 17.12
C GLN A 86 -9.66 -18.99 16.11
N LEU A 87 -10.59 -18.16 16.61
CA LEU A 87 -11.49 -17.40 15.75
C LEU A 87 -10.76 -16.33 14.95
N ILE A 88 -9.78 -15.64 15.55
CA ILE A 88 -8.94 -14.64 14.87
C ILE A 88 -8.16 -15.31 13.74
N ASP A 89 -7.45 -16.40 14.01
CA ASP A 89 -6.67 -17.13 13.00
C ASP A 89 -7.52 -17.61 11.81
N GLU A 90 -8.75 -18.07 12.07
CA GLU A 90 -9.69 -18.43 10.99
C GLU A 90 -10.18 -17.20 10.22
N SER A 91 -10.55 -16.13 10.93
CA SER A 91 -11.08 -14.90 10.34
C SER A 91 -10.06 -14.20 9.44
N GLU A 92 -8.81 -14.14 9.88
CA GLU A 92 -7.68 -13.57 9.13
C GLU A 92 -7.38 -14.36 7.84
N ARG A 93 -7.78 -15.63 7.75
CA ARG A 93 -7.69 -16.42 6.50
C ARG A 93 -8.85 -16.14 5.55
N TYR A 94 -10.00 -15.74 6.07
CA TYR A 94 -11.20 -15.49 5.27
C TYR A 94 -11.17 -14.13 4.59
N PHE A 95 -10.75 -13.08 5.30
CA PHE A 95 -10.75 -11.72 4.77
C PHE A 95 -9.95 -11.58 3.45
N PRO A 96 -8.72 -12.12 3.31
CA PRO A 96 -7.92 -11.99 2.09
C PRO A 96 -8.51 -12.69 0.85
N LEU A 97 -9.57 -13.48 1.00
CA LEU A 97 -10.29 -14.11 -0.10
C LEU A 97 -11.22 -13.13 -0.83
N VAL A 98 -11.60 -12.02 -0.19
CA VAL A 98 -12.33 -10.93 -0.83
C VAL A 98 -11.33 -10.00 -1.49
N GLN A 99 -11.45 -9.83 -2.81
CA GLN A 99 -10.52 -9.02 -3.56
C GLN A 99 -10.89 -7.53 -3.46
N PHE A 100 -9.92 -6.65 -3.71
CA PHE A 100 -10.19 -5.20 -3.73
C PHE A 100 -11.30 -4.82 -4.71
N VAL A 101 -11.41 -5.50 -5.86
CA VAL A 101 -12.46 -5.25 -6.85
C VAL A 101 -13.86 -5.50 -6.30
N ASP A 102 -14.03 -6.46 -5.38
CA ASP A 102 -15.31 -6.73 -4.73
C ASP A 102 -15.73 -5.58 -3.82
N TRP A 103 -14.77 -5.02 -3.07
CA TRP A 103 -15.00 -3.83 -2.25
C TRP A 103 -15.30 -2.58 -3.09
N VAL A 104 -14.69 -2.46 -4.28
CA VAL A 104 -15.02 -1.40 -5.25
C VAL A 104 -16.44 -1.57 -5.80
N GLN A 105 -16.91 -2.80 -5.99
CA GLN A 105 -18.29 -3.08 -6.40
C GLN A 105 -19.27 -2.63 -5.31
N GLU A 106 -19.03 -3.01 -4.05
CA GLU A 106 -19.85 -2.58 -2.90
C GLU A 106 -19.86 -1.06 -2.73
N ALA A 107 -18.71 -0.40 -2.89
CA ALA A 107 -18.62 1.07 -2.81
C ALA A 107 -19.43 1.81 -3.90
N ARG A 108 -19.83 1.11 -4.97
CA ARG A 108 -20.72 1.61 -6.03
C ARG A 108 -22.19 1.26 -5.79
N ASP A 109 -22.51 0.80 -4.59
CA ASP A 109 -23.83 0.31 -4.23
C ASP A 109 -24.25 -0.87 -5.15
N ARG A 110 -23.27 -1.62 -5.66
CA ARG A 110 -23.47 -2.87 -6.40
C ARG A 110 -23.09 -4.02 -5.48
N SER A 111 -23.99 -4.97 -5.31
CA SER A 111 -23.70 -6.12 -4.47
C SER A 111 -22.69 -7.06 -5.13
N SER A 112 -21.59 -7.36 -4.44
CA SER A 112 -20.65 -8.43 -4.76
C SER A 112 -21.13 -9.76 -4.13
N PRO A 113 -21.23 -10.84 -4.91
CA PRO A 113 -21.53 -12.17 -4.37
C PRO A 113 -20.45 -12.65 -3.39
N ILE A 114 -19.22 -12.16 -3.53
CA ILE A 114 -18.07 -12.55 -2.70
C ILE A 114 -18.15 -11.91 -1.31
N VAL A 115 -18.48 -10.61 -1.26
CA VAL A 115 -18.70 -9.91 0.01
C VAL A 115 -19.92 -10.49 0.73
N LYS A 116 -21.01 -10.77 0.00
CA LYS A 116 -22.18 -11.48 0.56
C LYS A 116 -21.84 -12.86 1.09
N ALA A 117 -20.96 -13.60 0.41
CA ALA A 117 -20.51 -14.89 0.89
C ALA A 117 -19.73 -14.75 2.20
N LEU A 118 -18.83 -13.76 2.31
CA LEU A 118 -18.12 -13.44 3.55
C LEU A 118 -19.09 -13.07 4.68
N GLU A 119 -20.04 -12.16 4.42
CA GLU A 119 -21.08 -11.74 5.35
C GLU A 119 -21.88 -12.94 5.88
N SER A 120 -22.31 -13.84 4.99
CA SER A 120 -23.02 -15.07 5.37
C SER A 120 -22.20 -15.97 6.30
N LYS A 121 -20.86 -15.92 6.25
CA LYS A 121 -20.01 -16.69 7.18
C LYS A 121 -20.02 -16.08 8.58
N TYR A 122 -19.93 -14.77 8.71
CA TYR A 122 -20.01 -14.10 10.01
C TYR A 122 -21.41 -14.19 10.61
N ASP A 123 -22.47 -14.08 9.80
CA ASP A 123 -23.83 -14.37 10.24
C ASP A 123 -23.96 -15.81 10.73
N GLY A 124 -23.44 -16.78 9.97
CA GLY A 124 -23.41 -18.19 10.38
C GLY A 124 -22.72 -18.42 11.74
N LEU A 125 -21.60 -17.74 12.01
CA LEU A 125 -20.96 -17.76 13.33
C LEU A 125 -21.87 -17.19 14.41
N SER A 126 -22.48 -16.04 14.14
CA SER A 126 -23.43 -15.37 15.05
C SER A 126 -24.62 -16.29 15.38
N VAL A 127 -25.20 -16.96 14.39
CA VAL A 127 -26.26 -17.97 14.54
C VAL A 127 -25.81 -19.12 15.45
N ILE A 128 -24.64 -19.72 15.17
CA ILE A 128 -24.08 -20.84 15.95
C ILE A 128 -23.96 -20.43 17.42
N LEU A 129 -23.38 -19.26 17.68
CA LEU A 129 -23.16 -18.74 19.02
C LEU A 129 -24.47 -18.40 19.74
N TYR A 130 -25.45 -17.80 19.05
CA TYR A 130 -26.75 -17.50 19.62
C TYR A 130 -27.48 -18.77 20.11
N TYR A 131 -27.58 -19.78 19.23
CA TYR A 131 -28.30 -21.01 19.56
C TYR A 131 -27.60 -21.89 20.58
N TYR A 132 -26.26 -21.88 20.61
CA TYR A 132 -25.50 -22.55 21.65
C TYR A 132 -25.73 -21.88 23.00
N ARG A 133 -25.54 -20.56 23.09
CA ARG A 133 -25.69 -19.81 24.35
C ARG A 133 -27.10 -19.81 24.91
N ARG A 134 -28.12 -19.79 24.05
CA ARG A 134 -29.51 -19.94 24.49
C ARG A 134 -29.78 -21.26 25.23
N ARG A 135 -28.99 -22.31 24.97
CA ARG A 135 -29.07 -23.62 25.63
C ARG A 135 -28.10 -23.77 26.81
N HIS A 136 -27.04 -22.97 26.86
CA HIS A 136 -25.96 -23.03 27.85
C HIS A 136 -25.75 -21.64 28.47
N LEU A 137 -26.76 -21.16 29.20
CA LEU A 137 -26.74 -19.83 29.82
C LEU A 137 -25.69 -19.70 30.93
N ASP A 138 -25.28 -20.82 31.51
CA ASP A 138 -24.19 -20.94 32.47
C ASP A 138 -22.82 -20.52 31.89
N GLU A 139 -22.64 -20.65 30.57
CA GLU A 139 -21.42 -20.24 29.87
C GLU A 139 -21.47 -18.77 29.39
N PHE A 140 -22.54 -18.01 29.69
CA PHE A 140 -22.73 -16.67 29.12
C PHE A 140 -21.58 -15.70 29.45
N GLU A 141 -21.11 -15.68 30.70
CA GLU A 141 -19.99 -14.83 31.14
C GLU A 141 -18.69 -15.13 30.40
N LYS A 142 -18.43 -16.39 30.04
CA LYS A 142 -17.26 -16.78 29.23
C LYS A 142 -17.28 -16.13 27.85
N TYR A 143 -18.45 -16.06 27.21
CA TYR A 143 -18.60 -15.45 25.89
C TYR A 143 -18.71 -13.92 25.94
N LEU A 144 -19.06 -13.34 27.09
CA LEU A 144 -18.88 -11.91 27.34
C LEU A 144 -17.40 -11.57 27.55
N GLY A 145 -16.65 -12.43 28.25
CA GLY A 145 -15.20 -12.35 28.31
C GLY A 145 -14.55 -12.44 26.92
N LEU A 146 -15.07 -13.31 26.05
CA LEU A 146 -14.62 -13.42 24.66
C LEU A 146 -14.74 -12.10 23.88
N THR A 147 -15.83 -11.34 24.04
CA THR A 147 -15.95 -10.04 23.37
C THR A 147 -14.88 -9.06 23.83
N ASN A 148 -14.56 -9.04 25.13
CA ASN A 148 -13.50 -8.18 25.67
C ASN A 148 -12.12 -8.61 25.13
N THR A 149 -11.83 -9.91 25.10
CA THR A 149 -10.58 -10.41 24.52
C THR A 149 -10.42 -10.05 23.05
N LEU A 150 -11.49 -10.15 22.26
CA LEU A 150 -11.46 -9.80 20.83
C LEU A 150 -11.21 -8.30 20.62
N GLU A 151 -11.77 -7.45 21.48
CA GLU A 151 -11.50 -6.01 21.48
C GLU A 151 -10.04 -5.71 21.84
N GLU A 152 -9.53 -6.30 22.92
CA GLU A 152 -8.14 -6.13 23.38
C GLU A 152 -7.10 -6.67 22.37
N SER A 153 -7.44 -7.76 21.67
CA SER A 153 -6.58 -8.39 20.67
C SER A 153 -6.62 -7.69 19.31
N THR A 154 -7.38 -6.60 19.18
CA THR A 154 -7.57 -5.86 17.91
C THR A 154 -7.99 -6.76 16.75
N ALA A 155 -8.91 -7.71 17.03
CA ALA A 155 -9.45 -8.61 16.02
C ALA A 155 -10.11 -7.83 14.86
N ASP A 156 -10.30 -8.48 13.71
CA ASP A 156 -11.05 -7.85 12.63
C ASP A 156 -12.47 -7.48 13.10
N PRO A 157 -13.03 -6.37 12.59
CA PRO A 157 -14.27 -5.82 13.10
C PRO A 157 -15.45 -6.75 12.80
N PHE A 158 -15.40 -7.55 11.73
CA PHE A 158 -16.48 -8.45 11.37
C PHE A 158 -16.61 -9.58 12.39
N LEU A 159 -15.49 -10.15 12.84
CA LEU A 159 -15.48 -11.15 13.89
C LEU A 159 -15.99 -10.60 15.22
N PHE A 160 -15.45 -9.47 15.67
CA PHE A 160 -15.86 -8.84 16.93
C PHE A 160 -17.37 -8.60 16.95
N TRP A 161 -17.90 -7.96 15.91
CA TRP A 161 -19.31 -7.61 15.84
C TRP A 161 -20.21 -8.83 15.67
N ALA A 162 -19.78 -9.90 14.98
CA ALA A 162 -20.56 -11.15 14.89
C ALA A 162 -20.76 -11.82 16.26
N VAL A 163 -19.70 -11.86 17.09
CA VAL A 163 -19.73 -12.44 18.43
C VAL A 163 -20.59 -11.59 19.36
N TYR A 164 -20.35 -10.27 19.35
CA TYR A 164 -21.11 -9.28 20.13
C TYR A 164 -22.60 -9.29 19.77
N HIS A 165 -22.93 -9.27 18.48
CA HIS A 165 -24.30 -9.31 17.99
C HIS A 165 -25.06 -10.53 18.53
N ALA A 166 -24.42 -11.70 18.56
CA ALA A 166 -25.05 -12.87 19.13
C ALA A 166 -25.17 -12.82 20.68
N CYS A 167 -24.30 -12.09 21.40
CA CYS A 167 -24.50 -11.80 22.84
C CYS A 167 -25.80 -11.00 23.01
N GLU A 168 -25.95 -9.94 22.23
CA GLU A 168 -27.11 -9.05 22.28
C GLU A 168 -28.41 -9.77 21.90
N CYS A 169 -28.39 -10.63 20.89
CA CYS A 169 -29.54 -11.47 20.53
C CYS A 169 -29.98 -12.40 21.67
N VAL A 170 -29.04 -12.95 22.45
CA VAL A 170 -29.36 -13.78 23.63
C VAL A 170 -30.06 -12.93 24.70
N ARG A 171 -29.53 -11.73 24.99
CA ARG A 171 -30.14 -10.78 25.94
C ARG A 171 -31.56 -10.38 25.52
N ASN A 172 -31.74 -10.13 24.22
CA ASN A 172 -33.02 -9.75 23.61
C ASN A 172 -33.95 -10.93 23.33
N ARG A 173 -33.51 -12.17 23.58
CA ARG A 173 -34.23 -13.44 23.35
C ARG A 173 -34.73 -13.66 21.92
N ARG A 174 -34.19 -12.91 20.95
CA ARG A 174 -34.59 -12.95 19.54
C ARG A 174 -33.35 -12.79 18.68
N TYR A 175 -33.22 -13.66 17.68
CA TYR A 175 -32.21 -13.51 16.65
C TYR A 175 -32.68 -12.56 15.55
N THR A 176 -31.79 -11.71 15.09
CA THR A 176 -31.91 -10.90 13.87
C THR A 176 -30.73 -11.24 12.97
N GLU A 177 -30.86 -11.08 11.66
CA GLU A 177 -29.75 -11.33 10.73
C GLU A 177 -28.60 -10.34 10.99
N TYR A 178 -27.38 -10.86 11.04
CA TYR A 178 -26.18 -10.05 11.20
C TYR A 178 -25.68 -9.61 9.81
N ASN A 179 -25.44 -8.32 9.66
CA ASN A 179 -24.86 -7.75 8.45
C ASN A 179 -23.52 -7.10 8.78
N ILE A 180 -22.51 -7.28 7.92
CA ILE A 180 -21.19 -6.71 8.16
C ILE A 180 -21.20 -5.20 7.87
N ASP A 181 -20.52 -4.43 8.72
CA ASP A 181 -20.29 -3.00 8.48
C ASP A 181 -18.91 -2.77 7.87
N ALA A 182 -18.88 -2.68 6.53
CA ALA A 182 -17.65 -2.47 5.77
C ALA A 182 -17.38 -0.99 5.43
N ARG A 183 -18.07 -0.03 6.05
CA ARG A 183 -17.96 1.40 5.71
C ARG A 183 -16.56 1.97 5.83
N PHE A 184 -15.74 1.45 6.74
CA PHE A 184 -14.32 1.84 6.88
C PHE A 184 -13.47 1.50 5.64
N ILE A 185 -13.94 0.61 4.76
CA ILE A 185 -13.34 0.28 3.45
C ILE A 185 -14.14 0.97 2.32
N THR A 186 -15.46 0.83 2.32
CA THR A 186 -16.30 1.26 1.19
C THR A 186 -16.43 2.77 1.08
N ASP A 187 -16.55 3.50 2.19
CA ASP A 187 -16.75 4.96 2.16
C ASP A 187 -15.52 5.69 1.59
N PRO A 188 -14.27 5.36 2.00
CA PRO A 188 -13.07 5.92 1.36
C PRO A 188 -12.97 5.61 -0.13
N ILE A 189 -13.35 4.40 -0.57
CA ILE A 189 -13.35 4.03 -2.00
C ILE A 189 -14.42 4.83 -2.75
N LYS A 190 -15.62 4.96 -2.17
CA LYS A 190 -16.72 5.76 -2.72
C LYS A 190 -16.30 7.22 -2.88
N ALA A 191 -15.55 7.77 -1.93
CA ALA A 191 -14.99 9.12 -2.02
C ALA A 191 -14.03 9.27 -3.21
N VAL A 192 -13.17 8.28 -3.48
CA VAL A 192 -12.30 8.28 -4.68
C VAL A 192 -13.12 8.25 -5.97
N LEU A 193 -14.12 7.37 -6.04
CA LEU A 193 -15.00 7.23 -7.21
C LEU A 193 -15.85 8.47 -7.49
N SER A 194 -16.09 9.31 -6.48
CA SER A 194 -16.90 10.52 -6.57
C SER A 194 -16.08 11.78 -6.91
N LYS A 195 -14.75 11.68 -7.01
CA LYS A 195 -13.89 12.81 -7.39
C LYS A 195 -14.14 13.21 -8.84
N ASP A 196 -14.09 14.51 -9.11
CA ASP A 196 -14.12 15.07 -10.47
C ASP A 196 -12.74 14.91 -11.15
N ASN A 197 -12.34 13.66 -11.36
CA ASN A 197 -11.08 13.27 -11.98
C ASN A 197 -11.34 12.57 -13.32
N PRO A 198 -10.40 12.67 -14.29
CA PRO A 198 -10.48 11.85 -15.50
C PRO A 198 -10.63 10.37 -15.17
N ILE A 199 -11.49 9.66 -15.90
CA ILE A 199 -11.76 8.22 -15.68
C ILE A 199 -10.47 7.39 -15.68
N VAL A 200 -9.51 7.76 -16.54
CA VAL A 200 -8.20 7.10 -16.62
C VAL A 200 -7.42 7.28 -15.31
N LEU A 201 -7.43 8.47 -14.71
CA LEU A 201 -6.80 8.72 -13.41
C LEU A 201 -7.49 7.92 -12.29
N ILE A 202 -8.83 7.89 -12.25
CA ILE A 202 -9.57 7.07 -11.27
C ILE A 202 -9.18 5.59 -11.42
N ARG A 203 -9.04 5.08 -12.65
CA ARG A 203 -8.58 3.70 -12.89
C ARG A 203 -7.17 3.45 -12.34
N CYS A 204 -6.24 4.38 -12.57
CA CYS A 204 -4.89 4.31 -12.00
C CYS A 204 -4.92 4.33 -10.46
N GLN A 205 -5.72 5.22 -9.87
CA GLN A 205 -5.90 5.28 -8.42
C GLN A 205 -6.43 3.95 -7.87
N LEU A 206 -7.45 3.35 -8.48
CA LEU A 206 -7.98 2.04 -8.04
C LEU A 206 -6.94 0.91 -8.16
N LYS A 207 -6.13 0.89 -9.21
CA LYS A 207 -5.03 -0.09 -9.37
C LYS A 207 -3.96 0.08 -8.28
N ALA A 208 -3.55 1.31 -7.99
CA ALA A 208 -2.65 1.63 -6.89
C ALA A 208 -3.24 1.23 -5.53
N LEU A 209 -4.51 1.53 -5.29
CA LEU A 209 -5.20 1.17 -4.05
C LEU A 209 -5.38 -0.34 -3.89
N ALA A 210 -5.49 -1.11 -4.98
CA ALA A 210 -5.50 -2.57 -4.90
C ALA A 210 -4.19 -3.13 -4.31
N VAL A 211 -3.03 -2.55 -4.71
CA VAL A 211 -1.72 -2.90 -4.13
C VAL A 211 -1.70 -2.54 -2.65
N ARG A 212 -2.12 -1.32 -2.31
CA ARG A 212 -2.18 -0.87 -0.91
C ARG A 212 -3.07 -1.76 -0.05
N PHE A 213 -4.27 -2.08 -0.54
CA PHE A 213 -5.24 -2.93 0.14
C PHE A 213 -4.63 -4.29 0.46
N ARG A 214 -4.02 -4.93 -0.55
CA ARG A 214 -3.33 -6.21 -0.40
C ARG A 214 -2.22 -6.13 0.65
N ASN A 215 -1.38 -5.11 0.58
CA ASN A 215 -0.21 -5.00 1.45
C ASN A 215 -0.62 -4.66 2.90
N PHE A 216 -1.69 -3.89 3.10
CA PHE A 216 -2.18 -3.52 4.42
C PHE A 216 -2.89 -4.69 5.12
N TYR A 217 -3.89 -5.30 4.48
CA TYR A 217 -4.72 -6.33 5.11
C TYR A 217 -4.14 -7.74 5.08
N ARG A 218 -2.99 -7.95 4.41
CA ARG A 218 -2.18 -9.17 4.55
C ARG A 218 -1.02 -9.00 5.54
N SER A 219 -0.87 -7.83 6.14
CA SER A 219 0.18 -7.57 7.13
C SER A 219 -0.21 -8.20 8.47
N PRO A 220 0.72 -8.89 9.17
CA PRO A 220 0.50 -9.33 10.55
C PRO A 220 0.42 -8.15 11.54
N GLU A 221 0.79 -6.95 11.10
CA GLU A 221 0.73 -5.70 11.87
C GLU A 221 -0.49 -4.84 11.46
N VAL A 222 -1.52 -5.46 10.87
CA VAL A 222 -2.73 -4.74 10.43
C VAL A 222 -3.42 -4.09 11.63
N VAL A 223 -3.81 -2.82 11.45
CA VAL A 223 -4.60 -2.08 12.44
C VAL A 223 -6.01 -1.93 11.91
N TRP A 224 -6.86 -2.89 12.28
CA TRP A 224 -8.24 -2.99 11.78
C TRP A 224 -9.14 -1.80 12.11
N SER A 225 -8.82 -1.05 13.17
CA SER A 225 -9.54 0.18 13.55
C SER A 225 -9.28 1.36 12.62
N GLN A 226 -8.27 1.26 11.74
CA GLN A 226 -7.92 2.32 10.81
C GLN A 226 -8.82 2.29 9.56
N VAL A 227 -9.36 3.45 9.21
CA VAL A 227 -10.06 3.67 7.93
C VAL A 227 -9.08 3.45 6.76
N PHE A 228 -9.55 2.80 5.69
CA PHE A 228 -8.71 2.50 4.54
C PHE A 228 -8.14 3.78 3.91
N ASP A 229 -6.81 3.90 3.90
CA ASP A 229 -6.09 5.07 3.41
C ASP A 229 -6.11 5.13 1.87
N THR A 230 -6.90 6.06 1.32
CA THR A 230 -7.02 6.28 -0.13
C THR A 230 -6.18 7.43 -0.68
N GLN A 231 -5.18 7.91 0.07
CA GLN A 231 -4.31 8.99 -0.39
C GLN A 231 -3.38 8.55 -1.53
N THR A 232 -3.54 9.16 -2.70
CA THR A 232 -2.76 8.88 -3.93
C THR A 232 -1.96 10.08 -4.43
N ALA A 233 -1.58 11.01 -3.55
CA ALA A 233 -0.99 12.30 -3.93
C ALA A 233 0.25 12.18 -4.85
N PHE A 234 1.12 11.20 -4.61
CA PHE A 234 2.28 10.96 -5.47
C PHE A 234 1.87 10.51 -6.88
N LEU A 235 0.90 9.60 -6.98
CA LEU A 235 0.36 9.13 -8.26
C LEU A 235 -0.33 10.27 -9.00
N ASP A 236 -1.16 11.05 -8.31
CA ASP A 236 -1.86 12.19 -8.89
C ASP A 236 -0.85 13.18 -9.47
N LYS A 237 0.23 13.46 -8.71
CA LYS A 237 1.32 14.33 -9.16
C LYS A 237 2.04 13.76 -10.38
N LEU A 238 2.46 12.50 -10.33
CA LEU A 238 3.13 11.83 -11.45
C LEU A 238 2.26 11.77 -12.72
N TYR A 239 0.94 11.62 -12.55
CA TYR A 239 -0.02 11.62 -13.66
C TYR A 239 -0.06 12.96 -14.37
N HIS A 240 -0.07 14.06 -13.62
CA HIS A 240 -0.15 15.42 -14.16
C HIS A 240 1.20 16.00 -14.60
N THR A 241 2.33 15.39 -14.23
CA THR A 241 3.66 15.84 -14.66
C THR A 241 4.00 15.29 -16.05
N GLU A 242 4.30 16.16 -17.01
CA GLU A 242 4.78 15.73 -18.32
C GLU A 242 6.23 15.21 -18.28
N LEU A 243 6.66 14.48 -19.32
CA LEU A 243 8.00 13.85 -19.32
C LEU A 243 9.11 14.89 -19.19
N GLU A 244 8.96 16.05 -19.82
CA GLU A 244 9.90 17.17 -19.79
C GLU A 244 9.97 17.86 -18.42
N GLU A 245 8.95 17.67 -17.58
CA GLU A 245 8.84 18.29 -16.25
C GLU A 245 9.30 17.34 -15.13
N LEU A 246 9.69 16.10 -15.46
CA LEU A 246 10.13 15.11 -14.47
C LEU A 246 11.40 15.53 -13.71
N GLU A 247 12.31 16.29 -14.35
CA GLU A 247 13.48 16.84 -13.66
C GLU A 247 13.06 17.82 -12.54
N ALA A 248 12.04 18.65 -12.77
CA ALA A 248 11.50 19.55 -11.76
C ALA A 248 10.81 18.80 -10.63
N LEU A 249 10.08 17.72 -10.94
CA LEU A 249 9.49 16.84 -9.94
C LEU A 249 10.58 16.16 -9.08
N ALA A 250 11.65 15.65 -9.71
CA ALA A 250 12.78 15.07 -9.02
C ALA A 250 13.43 16.10 -8.08
N ALA A 251 13.66 17.32 -8.56
CA ALA A 251 14.22 18.40 -7.76
C ALA A 251 13.35 18.77 -6.56
N GLU A 252 12.01 18.72 -6.68
CA GLU A 252 11.11 18.95 -5.55
C GLU A 252 11.21 17.83 -4.51
N LEU A 253 11.22 16.56 -4.93
CA LEU A 253 11.40 15.42 -4.03
C LEU A 253 12.75 15.50 -3.31
N THR A 254 13.81 15.84 -4.04
CA THR A 254 15.15 16.04 -3.50
C THR A 254 15.21 17.22 -2.52
N ALA A 255 14.50 18.32 -2.80
CA ALA A 255 14.43 19.45 -1.87
C ALA A 255 13.70 19.07 -0.56
N ALA A 256 12.63 18.26 -0.66
CA ALA A 256 11.90 17.75 0.50
C ALA A 256 12.73 16.76 1.33
N ALA A 257 13.53 15.90 0.69
CA ALA A 257 14.48 15.04 1.39
C ALA A 257 15.61 15.86 2.03
N LEU A 258 16.18 16.82 1.29
CA LEU A 258 17.30 17.65 1.73
C LEU A 258 16.99 18.40 3.04
N SER A 259 15.78 18.94 3.21
CA SER A 259 15.41 19.64 4.45
C SER A 259 15.56 18.73 5.69
N LEU A 260 15.22 17.44 5.56
CA LEU A 260 15.39 16.46 6.64
C LEU A 260 16.87 16.09 6.85
N PHE A 261 17.66 16.04 5.77
CA PHE A 261 19.10 15.79 5.85
C PHE A 261 19.87 16.93 6.51
N GLN A 262 19.42 18.18 6.37
CA GLN A 262 20.07 19.35 6.99
C GLN A 262 20.04 19.29 8.53
N GLU A 263 19.05 18.61 9.10
CA GLU A 263 18.90 18.42 10.54
C GLU A 263 19.64 17.16 11.06
N LEU A 264 20.20 16.36 10.15
CA LEU A 264 20.84 15.08 10.48
C LEU A 264 22.23 15.29 11.08
N THR A 265 22.51 14.61 12.20
CA THR A 265 23.84 14.60 12.84
C THR A 265 24.47 13.21 12.79
N VAL A 266 25.81 13.16 12.87
CA VAL A 266 26.57 11.90 12.90
C VAL A 266 26.12 11.00 14.06
N GLU A 267 25.84 11.57 15.23
CA GLU A 267 25.40 10.83 16.41
C GLU A 267 24.01 10.19 16.23
N MET A 268 23.09 10.88 15.55
CA MET A 268 21.76 10.32 15.24
C MET A 268 21.87 9.10 14.32
N VAL A 269 22.71 9.17 13.29
CA VAL A 269 22.92 8.04 12.36
C VAL A 269 23.59 6.86 13.06
N LYS A 270 24.62 7.11 13.89
CA LYS A 270 25.29 6.06 14.68
C LYS A 270 24.34 5.36 15.64
N LYS A 271 23.55 6.13 16.39
CA LYS A 271 22.58 5.58 17.37
C LYS A 271 21.35 4.96 16.71
N GLY A 272 21.09 5.29 15.44
CA GLY A 272 19.89 4.86 14.74
C GLY A 272 18.62 5.39 15.38
N SER A 273 18.68 6.61 15.93
CA SER A 273 17.58 7.26 16.63
C SER A 273 17.63 8.78 16.46
N GLY A 274 16.47 9.43 16.59
CA GLY A 274 16.30 10.87 16.40
C GLY A 274 15.13 11.19 15.47
N ASP A 275 14.53 12.36 15.65
CA ASP A 275 13.36 12.79 14.87
C ASP A 275 13.66 12.94 13.37
N PRO A 276 14.79 13.56 12.93
CA PRO A 276 15.13 13.65 11.51
C PRO A 276 15.31 12.28 10.85
N LEU A 277 15.97 11.34 11.54
CA LEU A 277 16.16 9.98 11.03
C LEU A 277 14.83 9.22 10.93
N THR A 278 13.94 9.41 11.90
CA THR A 278 12.59 8.82 11.88
C THR A 278 11.74 9.42 10.75
N ALA A 279 11.87 10.73 10.50
CA ALA A 279 11.22 11.40 9.39
C ALA A 279 11.75 10.93 8.04
N LEU A 280 13.08 10.78 7.89
CA LEU A 280 13.71 10.21 6.70
C LEU A 280 13.22 8.78 6.44
N ASN A 281 13.18 7.93 7.48
CA ASN A 281 12.66 6.57 7.33
C ASN A 281 11.20 6.55 6.87
N ARG A 282 10.35 7.45 7.39
CA ARG A 282 8.97 7.62 6.92
C ARG A 282 8.92 8.09 5.47
N TRP A 283 9.77 9.04 5.08
CA TRP A 283 9.90 9.52 3.71
C TRP A 283 10.26 8.39 2.74
N TRP A 284 11.33 7.64 3.05
CA TRP A 284 11.79 6.54 2.19
C TRP A 284 10.72 5.45 2.03
N ASN A 285 10.08 5.04 3.12
CA ASN A 285 8.98 4.09 3.07
C ASN A 285 7.78 4.62 2.27
N SER A 286 7.49 5.92 2.36
CA SER A 286 6.43 6.57 1.58
C SER A 286 6.73 6.52 0.08
N ILE A 287 7.96 6.87 -0.34
CA ILE A 287 8.39 6.82 -1.74
C ILE A 287 8.40 5.38 -2.26
N CYS A 288 8.92 4.42 -1.48
CA CYS A 288 8.91 3.01 -1.83
C CYS A 288 7.49 2.49 -2.06
N ARG A 289 6.58 2.75 -1.12
CA ARG A 289 5.17 2.35 -1.25
C ARG A 289 4.52 3.02 -2.47
N ALA A 290 4.72 4.32 -2.66
CA ALA A 290 4.14 5.04 -3.79
C ALA A 290 4.64 4.50 -5.14
N ALA A 291 5.92 4.15 -5.24
CA ALA A 291 6.50 3.56 -6.44
C ALA A 291 5.98 2.14 -6.72
N GLU A 292 5.79 1.32 -5.68
CA GLU A 292 5.17 0.00 -5.80
C GLU A 292 3.71 0.11 -6.29
N GLU A 293 2.94 1.02 -5.68
CA GLU A 293 1.55 1.29 -6.05
C GLU A 293 1.42 1.82 -7.49
N CYS A 294 2.26 2.78 -7.89
CA CYS A 294 2.28 3.32 -9.25
C CYS A 294 2.70 2.27 -10.29
N SER A 295 3.52 1.30 -9.91
CA SER A 295 3.98 0.23 -10.80
C SER A 295 2.86 -0.74 -11.22
N ALA A 296 1.72 -0.76 -10.52
CA ALA A 296 0.55 -1.54 -10.92
C ALA A 296 -0.38 -0.81 -11.91
N THR A 297 -0.04 0.42 -12.31
CA THR A 297 -0.91 1.27 -13.14
C THR A 297 -0.65 1.08 -14.65
N GLU A 298 -0.92 2.09 -15.47
CA GLU A 298 -0.76 2.01 -16.93
C GLU A 298 0.72 2.08 -17.34
N PRO A 299 1.10 1.48 -18.50
CA PRO A 299 2.47 1.50 -18.98
C PRO A 299 3.09 2.90 -19.10
N ALA A 300 2.30 3.91 -19.50
CA ALA A 300 2.78 5.29 -19.62
C ALA A 300 3.23 5.89 -18.28
N LEU A 301 2.50 5.63 -17.18
CA LEU A 301 2.90 6.06 -15.84
C LEU A 301 4.12 5.29 -15.35
N CYS A 302 4.20 4.01 -15.68
CA CYS A 302 5.36 3.19 -15.37
C CYS A 302 6.63 3.75 -16.03
N LEU A 303 6.55 4.23 -17.28
CA LEU A 303 7.67 4.91 -17.95
C LEU A 303 8.04 6.22 -17.26
N LYS A 304 7.06 7.04 -16.86
CA LYS A 304 7.32 8.27 -16.07
C LYS A 304 8.02 7.95 -14.75
N LEU A 305 7.63 6.86 -14.07
CA LEU A 305 8.25 6.41 -12.83
C LEU A 305 9.71 5.97 -13.05
N ASP A 306 9.98 5.22 -14.11
CA ASP A 306 11.31 4.75 -14.45
C ASP A 306 12.24 5.94 -14.81
N GLN A 307 11.73 6.93 -15.55
CA GLN A 307 12.47 8.16 -15.87
C GLN A 307 12.70 9.03 -14.62
N LEU A 308 11.71 9.16 -13.72
CA LEU A 308 11.86 9.87 -12.46
C LEU A 308 12.99 9.28 -11.60
N ALA A 309 13.14 7.94 -11.61
CA ALA A 309 14.26 7.27 -10.96
C ALA A 309 15.61 7.74 -11.51
N LEU A 310 15.73 7.84 -12.85
CA LEU A 310 16.94 8.31 -13.50
C LEU A 310 17.24 9.78 -13.18
N GLU A 311 16.22 10.64 -13.11
CA GLU A 311 16.40 12.04 -12.71
C GLU A 311 16.88 12.18 -11.27
N LEU A 312 16.32 11.41 -10.33
CA LEU A 312 16.80 11.37 -8.94
C LEU A 312 18.25 10.89 -8.84
N TYR A 313 18.62 9.88 -9.63
CA TYR A 313 20.00 9.41 -9.74
C TYR A 313 20.93 10.51 -10.28
N ARG A 314 20.51 11.24 -11.32
CA ARG A 314 21.25 12.38 -11.91
C ARG A 314 21.46 13.51 -10.90
N LEU A 315 20.44 13.80 -10.09
CA LEU A 315 20.50 14.79 -9.01
C LEU A 315 21.32 14.33 -7.80
N ARG A 316 21.86 13.10 -7.82
CA ARG A 316 22.59 12.48 -6.71
C ARG A 316 21.75 12.39 -5.43
N ASP A 317 20.43 12.28 -5.57
CA ASP A 317 19.52 11.93 -4.49
C ASP A 317 19.36 10.41 -4.42
N PHE A 318 20.41 9.74 -3.96
CA PHE A 318 20.42 8.29 -3.79
C PHE A 318 19.42 7.82 -2.74
N TYR A 319 19.03 8.70 -1.80
CA TYR A 319 18.04 8.36 -0.77
C TYR A 319 16.66 8.12 -1.38
N SER A 320 16.10 9.13 -2.07
CA SER A 320 14.78 8.99 -2.71
C SER A 320 14.84 8.01 -3.88
N PHE A 321 15.94 8.00 -4.64
CA PHE A 321 16.17 7.06 -5.74
C PHE A 321 16.08 5.60 -5.28
N THR A 322 16.80 5.21 -4.22
CA THR A 322 16.79 3.83 -3.73
C THR A 322 15.42 3.41 -3.20
N GLY A 323 14.69 4.34 -2.57
CA GLY A 323 13.30 4.09 -2.16
C GLY A 323 12.39 3.79 -3.35
N LEU A 324 12.48 4.62 -4.40
CA LEU A 324 11.69 4.45 -5.62
C LEU A 324 12.05 3.13 -6.32
N LEU A 325 13.35 2.85 -6.45
CA LEU A 325 13.86 1.63 -7.09
C LEU A 325 13.45 0.36 -6.31
N GLN A 326 13.45 0.43 -4.97
CA GLN A 326 12.93 -0.63 -4.12
C GLN A 326 11.45 -0.90 -4.39
N GLY A 327 10.63 0.14 -4.47
CA GLY A 327 9.20 0.00 -4.76
C GLY A 327 8.93 -0.64 -6.12
N ILE A 328 9.66 -0.21 -7.15
CA ILE A 328 9.61 -0.86 -8.47
C ILE A 328 9.98 -2.34 -8.36
N ARG A 329 11.07 -2.68 -7.67
CA ARG A 329 11.50 -4.08 -7.49
C ARG A 329 10.43 -4.91 -6.79
N SER A 330 9.84 -4.37 -5.73
CA SER A 330 8.79 -5.05 -4.95
C SER A 330 7.51 -5.30 -5.75
N SER A 331 7.23 -4.47 -6.77
CA SER A 331 6.10 -4.70 -7.68
C SER A 331 6.28 -5.93 -8.60
N GLY A 332 7.48 -6.49 -8.66
CA GLY A 332 7.85 -7.58 -9.58
C GLY A 332 8.22 -7.10 -10.99
N ARG A 333 8.08 -5.80 -11.30
CA ARG A 333 8.55 -5.22 -12.55
C ARG A 333 10.08 -5.31 -12.67
N ARG A 334 10.57 -5.47 -13.89
CA ARG A 334 12.01 -5.51 -14.23
C ARG A 334 12.38 -4.49 -15.31
N PRO A 335 12.13 -3.19 -15.11
CA PRO A 335 12.52 -2.17 -16.08
C PRO A 335 14.04 -2.07 -16.22
N GLU A 336 14.45 -1.42 -17.30
CA GLU A 336 15.86 -1.21 -17.64
C GLU A 336 16.65 -0.48 -16.53
N VAL A 337 16.00 0.45 -15.81
CA VAL A 337 16.62 1.13 -14.67
C VAL A 337 17.02 0.17 -13.54
N LEU A 338 16.22 -0.88 -13.29
CA LEU A 338 16.60 -1.93 -12.34
C LEU A 338 17.75 -2.80 -12.86
N ARG A 339 17.80 -3.05 -14.18
CA ARG A 339 18.90 -3.79 -14.79
C ARG A 339 20.23 -3.03 -14.66
N MET A 340 20.21 -1.72 -14.89
CA MET A 340 21.40 -0.86 -14.84
C MET A 340 21.82 -0.56 -13.39
N LEU A 341 20.88 -0.22 -12.52
CA LEU A 341 21.18 0.37 -11.21
C LEU A 341 20.65 -0.45 -10.02
N GLY A 342 19.99 -1.59 -10.25
CA GLY A 342 19.43 -2.43 -9.19
C GLY A 342 20.47 -2.98 -8.21
N HIS A 343 21.73 -3.07 -8.62
CA HIS A 343 22.85 -3.45 -7.76
C HIS A 343 23.06 -2.47 -6.58
N LEU A 344 22.55 -1.23 -6.66
CA LEU A 344 22.63 -0.23 -5.59
C LEU A 344 21.66 -0.50 -4.42
N ILE A 345 20.65 -1.33 -4.63
CA ILE A 345 19.68 -1.76 -3.61
C ILE A 345 19.79 -3.26 -3.30
N ASP A 346 20.86 -3.91 -3.75
CA ASP A 346 21.17 -5.28 -3.36
C ASP A 346 21.59 -5.30 -1.89
N SER A 347 20.86 -6.04 -1.05
CA SER A 347 21.15 -6.16 0.37
C SER A 347 22.34 -7.06 0.68
N GLY A 348 22.90 -7.74 -0.33
CA GLY A 348 24.08 -8.59 -0.22
C GLY A 348 25.26 -7.91 0.49
N GLU A 349 25.80 -8.58 1.51
CA GLU A 349 26.90 -8.10 2.35
C GLU A 349 26.68 -6.67 2.89
N ASN A 350 25.45 -6.40 3.36
CA ASN A 350 25.01 -5.08 3.84
C ASN A 350 25.24 -3.99 2.77
N TYR A 351 24.62 -4.17 1.60
CA TYR A 351 24.70 -3.21 0.50
C TYR A 351 26.13 -2.92 0.03
N ARG A 352 26.99 -3.95 -0.02
CA ARG A 352 28.42 -3.78 -0.32
C ARG A 352 28.68 -2.96 -1.58
N LEU A 353 27.95 -3.24 -2.67
CA LEU A 353 28.13 -2.54 -3.95
C LEU A 353 27.77 -1.05 -3.85
N TYR A 354 26.73 -0.70 -3.08
CA TYR A 354 26.42 0.70 -2.81
C TYR A 354 27.55 1.35 -2.00
N ARG A 355 28.00 0.71 -0.91
CA ARG A 355 29.05 1.25 -0.02
C ARG A 355 30.38 1.47 -0.74
N GLN A 356 30.72 0.62 -1.71
CA GLN A 356 31.92 0.77 -2.55
C GLN A 356 31.84 1.95 -3.53
N ASN A 357 30.63 2.38 -3.89
CA ASN A 357 30.37 3.46 -4.84
C ASN A 357 30.10 4.81 -4.14
N ILE A 358 30.21 4.88 -2.81
CA ILE A 358 30.10 6.15 -2.09
C ILE A 358 31.38 6.96 -2.26
N ASP A 359 31.20 8.20 -2.67
CA ASP A 359 32.22 9.23 -2.57
C ASP A 359 31.82 10.29 -1.51
N SER A 360 32.74 11.21 -1.22
CA SER A 360 32.48 12.36 -0.34
C SER A 360 31.92 13.58 -1.09
N ASP A 361 31.45 13.41 -2.33
CA ASP A 361 30.92 14.52 -3.10
C ASP A 361 29.50 14.86 -2.68
N ALA A 362 28.99 15.99 -3.18
CA ALA A 362 27.67 16.47 -2.81
C ALA A 362 26.59 15.47 -3.24
N ALA A 363 25.91 14.84 -2.28
CA ALA A 363 24.83 13.89 -2.52
C ALA A 363 23.93 13.71 -1.29
N LEU A 364 22.72 13.18 -1.51
CA LEU A 364 21.86 12.63 -0.44
C LEU A 364 21.99 11.11 -0.47
N HIS A 365 22.80 10.54 0.42
CA HIS A 365 23.10 9.10 0.40
C HIS A 365 21.98 8.25 0.98
N PHE A 366 21.90 7.01 0.49
CA PHE A 366 21.06 5.96 1.06
C PHE A 366 21.55 5.63 2.48
N LEU A 367 20.70 5.84 3.48
CA LEU A 367 21.12 5.77 4.88
C LEU A 367 21.14 4.36 5.46
N LEU A 368 20.28 3.46 4.97
CA LEU A 368 20.07 2.13 5.56
C LEU A 368 21.37 1.33 5.76
N PRO A 369 22.33 1.31 4.81
CA PRO A 369 23.59 0.58 4.98
C PRO A 369 24.46 1.11 6.14
N PHE A 370 24.17 2.31 6.64
CA PHE A 370 25.01 3.05 7.58
C PHE A 370 24.41 3.23 8.96
N VAL A 371 23.12 2.93 9.13
CA VAL A 371 22.48 3.03 10.43
C VAL A 371 22.90 1.81 11.27
N LYS A 372 23.28 2.03 12.53
CA LYS A 372 23.72 0.98 13.49
C LYS A 372 24.99 0.21 13.11
N LEU A 373 25.84 0.72 12.23
CA LEU A 373 27.18 0.14 12.05
C LEU A 373 27.97 0.26 13.36
N GLN A 374 28.59 -0.85 13.80
CA GLN A 374 29.51 -0.83 14.94
C GLN A 374 30.78 0.00 14.62
N SER A 375 31.47 0.44 15.67
CA SER A 375 32.44 1.55 15.76
C SER A 375 33.59 1.62 14.74
N GLN A 376 33.81 0.63 13.88
CA GLN A 376 34.88 0.66 12.88
C GLN A 376 34.53 1.41 11.58
N GLU A 377 33.25 1.68 11.27
CA GLU A 377 32.84 2.42 10.05
C GLU A 377 32.50 3.92 10.33
N SER A 378 33.11 4.52 11.35
CA SER A 378 32.82 5.91 11.78
C SER A 378 33.07 6.98 10.69
N THR A 379 33.96 6.69 9.73
CA THR A 379 34.27 7.58 8.59
C THR A 379 33.13 7.66 7.59
N ALA A 380 32.41 6.55 7.33
CA ALA A 380 31.32 6.53 6.35
C ALA A 380 30.12 7.37 6.80
N THR A 381 29.76 7.29 8.09
CA THR A 381 28.71 8.15 8.64
C THR A 381 29.07 9.63 8.55
N LEU A 382 30.33 9.99 8.79
CA LEU A 382 30.81 11.36 8.64
C LEU A 382 30.76 11.81 7.17
N GLN A 383 31.18 10.94 6.25
CA GLN A 383 31.12 11.20 4.80
C GLN A 383 29.69 11.51 4.35
N ILE A 384 28.70 10.76 4.83
CA ILE A 384 27.29 10.95 4.46
C ILE A 384 26.75 12.29 4.94
N VAL A 385 26.98 12.62 6.22
CA VAL A 385 26.52 13.90 6.78
C VAL A 385 27.24 15.06 6.09
N SER A 386 28.54 14.93 5.82
CA SER A 386 29.33 15.94 5.11
C SER A 386 28.89 16.11 3.66
N ALA A 387 28.61 15.03 2.93
CA ALA A 387 28.09 15.03 1.58
C ALA A 387 26.76 15.77 1.49
N ALA A 388 25.83 15.51 2.42
CA ALA A 388 24.55 16.20 2.49
C ALA A 388 24.71 17.70 2.79
N GLN A 389 25.64 18.08 3.67
CA GLN A 389 25.96 19.48 3.95
C GLN A 389 26.56 20.18 2.72
N LYS A 390 27.47 19.52 2.00
CA LYS A 390 28.04 20.02 0.73
C LYS A 390 26.95 20.21 -0.32
N TYR A 391 26.01 19.27 -0.40
CA TYR A 391 24.84 19.34 -1.27
C TYR A 391 23.92 20.52 -0.95
N ALA A 392 23.67 20.80 0.34
CA ALA A 392 22.93 21.98 0.79
C ALA A 392 23.60 23.30 0.35
N LEU A 393 24.92 23.39 0.48
CA LEU A 393 25.70 24.59 0.13
C LEU A 393 25.65 24.85 -1.39
N GLN A 394 25.79 23.82 -2.21
CA GLN A 394 25.73 23.97 -3.68
C GLN A 394 24.35 24.44 -4.14
N ASN A 395 23.27 23.91 -3.55
CA ASN A 395 21.91 24.29 -3.91
C ASN A 395 21.48 25.68 -3.40
N THR A 396 22.08 26.18 -2.31
CA THR A 396 21.84 27.56 -1.84
C THR A 396 22.60 28.58 -2.68
N SER A 397 23.84 28.27 -3.10
CA SER A 397 24.63 29.12 -4.01
C SER A 397 23.97 29.27 -5.38
N ASN A 398 23.42 28.19 -5.95
CA ASN A 398 22.67 28.26 -7.21
C ASN A 398 21.40 29.11 -7.11
N LYS A 399 20.67 29.07 -5.98
CA LYS A 399 19.48 29.93 -5.77
C LYS A 399 19.84 31.42 -5.64
N ALA A 400 20.97 31.75 -5.01
CA ALA A 400 21.45 33.13 -4.93
C ALA A 400 21.87 33.66 -6.32
N SER A 401 22.58 32.84 -7.10
CA SER A 401 22.98 33.15 -8.47
C SER A 401 21.79 33.27 -9.42
N GLN A 402 20.77 32.41 -9.30
CA GLN A 402 19.54 32.50 -10.08
C GLN A 402 18.70 33.73 -9.72
N ARG A 403 18.64 34.11 -8.44
CA ARG A 403 17.97 35.37 -8.00
C ARG A 403 18.69 36.61 -8.52
N LEU A 404 20.03 36.59 -8.53
CA LEU A 404 20.83 37.65 -9.16
C LEU A 404 20.59 37.70 -10.67
N LEU A 405 20.53 36.55 -11.35
CA LEU A 405 20.23 36.49 -12.78
C LEU A 405 18.81 37.01 -13.08
N SER A 406 17.80 36.64 -12.29
CA SER A 406 16.43 37.14 -12.47
C SER A 406 16.33 38.64 -12.18
N PHE A 407 17.07 39.15 -11.19
CA PHE A 407 17.17 40.58 -10.93
C PHE A 407 17.86 41.34 -12.06
N LEU A 408 18.97 40.80 -12.60
CA LEU A 408 19.70 41.40 -13.71
C LEU A 408 18.90 41.38 -15.02
N ILE A 409 18.15 40.30 -15.27
CA ILE A 409 17.21 40.22 -16.41
C ILE A 409 16.10 41.27 -16.25
N SER A 410 15.49 41.41 -15.07
CA SER A 410 14.51 42.49 -14.82
C SER A 410 15.10 43.89 -14.97
N LEU A 411 16.36 44.11 -14.60
CA LEU A 411 17.06 45.39 -14.80
C LEU A 411 17.35 45.67 -16.28
N CYS A 412 17.66 44.64 -17.09
CA CYS A 412 17.87 44.78 -18.53
C CYS A 412 16.58 45.03 -19.33
N PHE A 413 15.41 44.74 -18.78
CA PHE A 413 14.10 45.07 -19.38
C PHE A 413 13.52 46.42 -18.90
N CYS A 414 14.24 47.15 -18.05
CA CYS A 414 13.84 48.46 -17.51
C CYS A 414 14.73 49.63 -17.98
N ILE A 415 15.64 49.40 -18.93
CA ILE A 415 16.41 50.42 -19.67
C ILE A 415 16.00 50.29 -21.14
#